data_AF-A0AAP4BTP1-F1
#
_entry.id   AF-A0AAP4BTP1-F1
#
_cell.length_a   1.000
_cell.length_b   1.000
_cell.length_c   1.000
_cell.angle_alpha   90.00
_cell.angle_beta   90.00
_cell.angle_gamma   90.00
#
_symmetry.space_group_name_H-M   'P 1'
#
loop_
_entity.id
_entity.type
_entity.pdbx_description
1 polymer ?
#
loop_
_entity_poly.entity_id
_entity_poly.type
_entity_poly.pdbx_seq_one_letter_code
_entity_poly.pdbx_strand_id
1 'polypeptide(L)'
;MTEKDTEKHAAQQPEQADDQGDRHVAGADDQQLQEFATKLFDFARDGDSTLLEYVEHGLNADLVNHEGHSLLMMAAYHGHADLVRGLAARGADVDKLNDRGQSPLAGAVFKKEDAVVDVLLDAGADPNLGHPTAVDTARMFERADLLERFENAK
;
A
#
# COMPACT_ATOMS: atom_id res chain seq x y z
N MET A 1 -38.20 -74.65 -17.86
CA MET A 1 -39.38 -74.64 -16.98
C MET A 1 -38.95 -75.23 -15.64
N THR A 2 -38.49 -74.38 -14.73
CA THR A 2 -38.21 -74.68 -13.33
C THR A 2 -38.58 -73.43 -12.54
N GLU A 3 -39.45 -73.65 -11.56
CA GLU A 3 -40.14 -72.69 -10.72
C GLU A 3 -39.25 -72.11 -9.60
N LYS A 4 -39.86 -71.15 -8.86
CA LYS A 4 -39.56 -70.69 -7.48
C LYS A 4 -38.53 -69.57 -7.34
N ASP A 5 -38.72 -68.53 -6.52
CA ASP A 5 -39.66 -68.33 -5.42
C ASP A 5 -39.73 -66.83 -5.06
N THR A 6 -40.94 -66.39 -4.70
CA THR A 6 -41.35 -65.46 -3.62
C THR A 6 -40.55 -64.19 -3.22
N GLU A 7 -41.29 -63.06 -3.28
CA GLU A 7 -41.45 -61.98 -2.29
C GLU A 7 -40.22 -61.28 -1.65
N LYS A 8 -40.17 -59.94 -1.76
CA LYS A 8 -40.62 -59.04 -0.68
C LYS A 8 -40.52 -57.56 -1.05
N HIS A 9 -41.56 -56.83 -0.65
CA HIS A 9 -41.66 -55.38 -0.56
C HIS A 9 -40.55 -54.76 0.32
N ALA A 10 -39.97 -53.65 -0.12
CA ALA A 10 -39.60 -52.52 0.75
C ALA A 10 -39.36 -51.27 -0.11
N ALA A 11 -40.22 -50.27 0.05
CA ALA A 11 -39.93 -48.91 -0.37
C ALA A 11 -38.86 -48.33 0.55
N GLN A 12 -37.75 -47.86 -0.02
CA GLN A 12 -36.78 -47.02 0.67
C GLN A 12 -36.21 -45.99 -0.32
N GLN A 13 -36.65 -44.76 -0.07
CA GLN A 13 -36.13 -43.42 -0.33
C GLN A 13 -34.83 -43.28 -1.13
N PRO A 14 -34.74 -42.26 -2.02
CA PRO A 14 -33.52 -41.97 -2.76
C PRO A 14 -32.37 -41.60 -1.82
N GLU A 15 -31.22 -42.23 -2.04
CA GLU A 15 -29.94 -41.89 -1.41
C GLU A 15 -29.66 -40.39 -1.59
N GLN A 16 -29.58 -39.69 -0.46
CA GLN A 16 -28.91 -38.40 -0.38
C GLN A 16 -27.43 -38.66 -0.66
N ALA A 17 -27.01 -38.40 -1.90
CA ALA A 17 -25.61 -38.18 -2.17
C ALA A 17 -25.25 -36.83 -1.53
N ASP A 18 -24.42 -36.89 -0.50
CA ASP A 18 -23.69 -35.75 0.04
C ASP A 18 -22.88 -35.10 -1.09
N ASP A 19 -23.46 -34.11 -1.76
CA ASP A 19 -22.71 -33.16 -2.59
C ASP A 19 -22.10 -32.08 -1.66
N GLN A 20 -21.20 -32.52 -0.79
CA GLN A 20 -20.20 -31.63 -0.18
C GLN A 20 -19.04 -31.50 -1.16
N GLY A 21 -19.35 -30.94 -2.33
CA GLY A 21 -18.53 -31.09 -3.53
C GLY A 21 -18.21 -29.80 -4.27
N ASP A 22 -18.49 -28.61 -3.74
CA ASP A 22 -17.76 -27.40 -4.15
C ASP A 22 -18.10 -26.23 -3.23
N ARG A 23 -17.34 -26.08 -2.14
CA ARG A 23 -17.10 -24.71 -1.66
C ARG A 23 -16.17 -24.08 -2.67
N HIS A 24 -16.78 -23.60 -3.76
CA HIS A 24 -16.26 -22.51 -4.54
C HIS A 24 -15.84 -21.43 -3.55
N VAL A 25 -14.56 -21.42 -3.18
CA VAL A 25 -13.87 -20.21 -2.73
C VAL A 25 -13.65 -19.41 -4.02
N ALA A 26 -14.77 -19.05 -4.67
CA ALA A 26 -14.77 -18.08 -5.74
C ALA A 26 -14.18 -16.82 -5.13
N GLY A 27 -13.14 -16.31 -5.78
CA GLY A 27 -12.24 -15.31 -5.22
C GLY A 27 -12.97 -14.21 -4.49
N ALA A 28 -12.34 -13.69 -3.43
CA ALA A 28 -12.55 -12.29 -3.09
C ALA A 28 -12.55 -11.53 -4.41
N ASP A 29 -13.68 -10.94 -4.78
CA ASP A 29 -13.89 -10.56 -6.16
C ASP A 29 -12.79 -9.55 -6.53
N ASP A 30 -12.17 -9.72 -7.71
CA ASP A 30 -11.00 -8.91 -8.07
C ASP A 30 -11.34 -7.41 -7.96
N GLN A 31 -12.61 -7.05 -8.11
CA GLN A 31 -13.13 -5.72 -7.92
C GLN A 31 -13.01 -5.22 -6.46
N GLN A 32 -13.41 -5.99 -5.45
CA GLN A 32 -13.31 -5.66 -4.03
C GLN A 32 -11.86 -5.51 -3.61
N LEU A 33 -10.97 -6.36 -4.13
CA LEU A 33 -9.54 -6.23 -3.87
C LEU A 33 -8.97 -4.93 -4.47
N GLN A 34 -9.38 -4.58 -5.70
CA GLN A 34 -8.97 -3.33 -6.35
C GLN A 34 -9.57 -2.10 -5.66
N GLU A 35 -10.84 -2.15 -5.24
CA GLU A 35 -11.50 -1.09 -4.48
C GLU A 35 -10.81 -0.88 -3.12
N PHE A 36 -10.47 -1.98 -2.43
CA PHE A 36 -9.73 -1.91 -1.19
C PHE A 36 -8.34 -1.32 -1.38
N ALA A 37 -7.59 -1.76 -2.40
CA ALA A 37 -6.28 -1.20 -2.72
C ALA A 37 -6.37 0.30 -3.04
N THR A 38 -7.34 0.70 -3.87
CA THR A 38 -7.60 2.12 -4.20
C THR A 38 -7.84 2.93 -2.93
N LYS A 39 -8.69 2.41 -2.03
CA LYS A 39 -9.01 3.06 -0.77
C LYS A 39 -7.79 3.27 0.14
N LEU A 40 -6.85 2.32 0.17
CA LEU A 40 -5.60 2.49 0.94
C LEU A 40 -4.75 3.66 0.44
N PHE A 41 -4.70 3.87 -0.89
CA PHE A 41 -4.01 5.02 -1.46
C PHE A 41 -4.78 6.33 -1.31
N ASP A 42 -6.11 6.27 -1.22
CA ASP A 42 -6.93 7.43 -0.87
C ASP A 42 -6.65 7.88 0.57
N PHE A 43 -6.56 6.95 1.52
CA PHE A 43 -6.12 7.27 2.88
C PHE A 43 -4.75 7.95 2.92
N ALA A 44 -3.78 7.43 2.16
CA ALA A 44 -2.47 8.06 2.04
C ALA A 44 -2.54 9.47 1.45
N ARG A 45 -3.36 9.66 0.41
CA ARG A 45 -3.55 10.95 -0.27
C ARG A 45 -4.24 11.99 0.62
N ASP A 46 -5.17 11.55 1.45
CA ASP A 46 -6.01 12.41 2.27
C ASP A 46 -5.45 12.61 3.69
N GLY A 47 -4.37 11.89 4.04
CA GLY A 47 -3.71 11.99 5.34
C GLY A 47 -4.42 11.22 6.45
N ASP A 48 -5.24 10.23 6.09
CA ASP A 48 -6.04 9.47 7.03
C ASP A 48 -5.15 8.49 7.83
N SER A 49 -5.07 8.72 9.14
CA SER A 49 -4.28 7.92 10.07
C SER A 49 -4.77 6.48 10.23
N THR A 50 -5.99 6.15 9.78
CA THR A 50 -6.49 4.76 9.74
C THR A 50 -5.53 3.84 8.98
N LEU A 51 -4.80 4.37 8.00
CA LEU A 51 -3.77 3.63 7.28
C LEU A 51 -2.69 3.05 8.21
N LEU A 52 -2.36 3.73 9.31
CA LEU A 52 -1.38 3.27 10.29
C LEU A 52 -1.86 2.02 11.03
N GLU A 53 -3.15 1.95 11.36
CA GLU A 53 -3.77 0.77 11.99
C GLU A 53 -3.71 -0.43 11.04
N TYR A 54 -3.96 -0.22 9.75
CA TYR A 54 -3.82 -1.30 8.75
C TYR A 54 -2.38 -1.82 8.66
N VAL A 55 -1.38 -0.94 8.70
CA VAL A 55 0.04 -1.33 8.73
C VAL A 55 0.37 -2.14 9.99
N GLU A 56 -0.14 -1.73 11.15
CA GLU A 56 0.02 -2.51 12.40
C GLU A 56 -0.63 -3.89 12.34
N HIS A 57 -1.71 -4.03 11.57
CA HIS A 57 -2.40 -5.29 11.32
C HIS A 57 -1.82 -6.10 10.14
N GLY A 58 -0.65 -5.72 9.63
CA GLY A 58 0.11 -6.51 8.66
C GLY A 58 -0.03 -6.07 7.21
N LEU A 59 -0.65 -4.91 6.94
CA LEU A 59 -0.50 -4.27 5.63
C LEU A 59 0.99 -3.95 5.41
N ASN A 60 1.51 -4.29 4.23
CA ASN A 60 2.87 -3.93 3.86
C ASN A 60 3.01 -2.39 3.81
N ALA A 61 3.86 -1.82 4.66
CA ALA A 61 4.12 -0.38 4.71
C ALA A 61 4.70 0.17 3.39
N ASP A 62 5.35 -0.69 2.60
CA ASP A 62 5.92 -0.39 1.29
C ASP A 62 4.99 -0.73 0.13
N LEU A 63 3.69 -0.90 0.38
CA LEU A 63 2.70 -1.08 -0.69
C LEU A 63 2.79 0.07 -1.69
N VAL A 64 2.83 -0.27 -2.98
CA VAL A 64 2.88 0.70 -4.09
C VAL A 64 1.68 0.58 -5.00
N ASN A 65 1.27 1.69 -5.61
CA ASN A 65 0.25 1.70 -6.64
C ASN A 65 0.85 1.29 -8.00
N HIS A 66 0.04 1.38 -9.07
CA HIS A 66 0.45 1.03 -10.43
C HIS A 66 1.52 1.95 -11.06
N GLU A 67 1.88 3.05 -10.41
CA GLU A 67 2.98 3.96 -10.82
C GLU A 67 4.21 3.83 -9.91
N GLY A 68 4.21 2.85 -9.00
CA GLY A 68 5.27 2.67 -8.01
C GLY A 68 5.20 3.66 -6.84
N HIS A 69 4.15 4.49 -6.73
CA HIS A 69 4.00 5.40 -5.59
C HIS A 69 3.69 4.61 -4.33
N SER A 70 4.59 4.65 -3.35
CA SER A 70 4.35 4.06 -2.03
C SER A 70 3.29 4.83 -1.26
N LEU A 71 2.71 4.20 -0.23
CA LEU A 71 1.84 4.90 0.73
C LEU A 71 2.52 6.15 1.32
N LEU A 72 3.79 6.01 1.70
CA LEU A 72 4.58 7.12 2.24
C LEU A 72 4.82 8.22 1.20
N MET A 73 5.09 7.86 -0.06
CA MET A 73 5.24 8.84 -1.14
C MET A 73 3.94 9.62 -1.40
N MET A 74 2.79 8.94 -1.40
CA MET A 74 1.49 9.58 -1.54
C MET A 74 1.22 10.57 -0.40
N ALA A 75 1.46 10.17 0.85
CA ALA A 75 1.34 11.05 1.99
C ALA A 75 2.29 12.26 1.90
N ALA A 76 3.53 12.03 1.49
CA ALA A 76 4.55 13.07 1.35
C ALA A 76 4.22 14.08 0.25
N TYR A 77 3.76 13.61 -0.91
CA TYR A 77 3.37 14.45 -2.05
C TYR A 77 2.13 15.32 -1.77
N HIS A 78 1.35 14.95 -0.74
CA HIS A 78 0.13 15.65 -0.34
C HIS A 78 0.24 16.40 1.00
N GLY A 79 1.45 16.51 1.56
CA GLY A 79 1.72 17.38 2.72
C GLY A 79 1.42 16.76 4.09
N HIS A 80 1.19 15.45 4.17
CA HIS A 80 0.73 14.79 5.41
C HIS A 80 1.88 14.35 6.32
N ALA A 81 2.58 15.33 6.90
CA ALA A 81 3.77 15.13 7.74
C ALA A 81 3.57 14.11 8.88
N ASP A 82 2.43 14.14 9.57
CA ASP A 82 2.13 13.20 10.66
C ASP A 82 1.94 11.77 10.16
N LEU A 83 1.30 11.59 9.00
CA LEU A 83 1.14 10.27 8.39
C LEU A 83 2.47 9.73 7.88
N VAL A 84 3.30 10.58 7.24
CA VAL A 84 4.67 10.21 6.83
C VAL A 84 5.49 9.75 8.03
N ARG A 85 5.46 10.50 9.15
CA ARG A 85 6.15 10.14 10.39
C ARG A 85 5.66 8.80 10.93
N GLY A 86 4.34 8.60 10.93
CA GLY A 86 3.72 7.36 11.40
C GLY A 86 4.08 6.13 10.55
N LEU A 87 4.13 6.29 9.23
CA LEU A 87 4.51 5.22 8.29
C LEU A 87 6.00 4.88 8.43
N ALA A 88 6.88 5.89 8.49
CA ALA A 88 8.31 5.70 8.71
C ALA A 88 8.59 4.97 10.04
N ALA A 89 7.90 5.36 11.12
CA ALA A 89 8.01 4.69 12.42
C ALA A 89 7.52 3.22 12.40
N ARG A 90 6.74 2.82 11.40
CA ARG A 90 6.25 1.45 11.17
C ARG A 90 7.05 0.71 10.09
N GLY A 91 8.22 1.24 9.73
CA GLY A 91 9.18 0.56 8.84
C GLY A 91 8.92 0.77 7.36
N ALA A 92 8.13 1.77 6.96
CA ALA A 92 8.08 2.19 5.56
C ALA A 92 9.47 2.69 5.12
N ASP A 93 9.91 2.25 3.94
CA ASP A 93 11.12 2.72 3.29
C ASP A 93 10.94 4.16 2.82
N VAL A 94 11.60 5.09 3.51
CA VAL A 94 11.55 6.54 3.26
C VAL A 94 12.18 6.93 1.91
N ASP A 95 12.99 6.04 1.35
CA ASP A 95 13.76 6.24 0.12
C ASP A 95 13.20 5.44 -1.06
N LYS A 96 12.06 4.77 -0.87
CA LYS A 96 11.42 3.96 -1.91
C LYS A 96 11.08 4.77 -3.14
N LEU A 97 11.80 4.51 -4.24
CA LEU A 97 11.59 5.17 -5.52
C LEU A 97 10.33 4.64 -6.23
N ASN A 98 9.62 5.52 -6.93
CA ASN A 98 8.54 5.14 -7.84
C ASN A 98 9.09 4.65 -9.19
N ASP A 99 8.19 4.27 -10.11
CA ASP A 99 8.57 3.75 -11.43
C ASP A 99 9.28 4.79 -12.31
N ARG A 100 9.23 6.07 -11.92
CA ARG A 100 9.95 7.18 -12.58
C ARG A 100 11.29 7.50 -11.91
N GLY A 101 11.69 6.74 -10.89
CA GLY A 101 12.94 6.94 -10.16
C GLY A 101 12.91 8.16 -9.23
N GLN A 102 11.74 8.63 -8.81
CA GLN A 102 11.59 9.79 -7.92
C GLN A 102 11.48 9.33 -6.46
N SER A 103 12.15 10.02 -5.54
CA SER A 103 12.05 9.76 -4.11
C SER A 103 10.88 10.53 -3.46
N PRO A 104 10.35 10.05 -2.31
CA PRO A 104 9.36 10.80 -1.53
C PRO A 104 9.85 12.22 -1.17
N LEU A 105 11.14 12.34 -0.81
CA LEU A 105 11.76 13.61 -0.47
C LEU A 105 11.78 14.58 -1.67
N ALA A 106 12.15 14.13 -2.87
CA ALA A 106 12.08 14.97 -4.07
C ALA A 106 10.64 15.43 -4.37
N GLY A 107 9.65 14.55 -4.16
CA GLY A 107 8.23 14.89 -4.27
C GLY A 107 7.78 15.98 -3.31
N ALA A 108 8.17 15.88 -2.03
CA ALA A 108 7.87 16.88 -1.01
C ALA A 108 8.48 18.26 -1.34
N VAL A 109 9.73 18.28 -1.82
CA VAL A 109 10.39 19.53 -2.27
C VAL A 109 9.65 20.15 -3.45
N PHE A 110 9.29 19.36 -4.46
CA PHE A 110 8.53 19.81 -5.64
C PHE A 110 7.18 20.42 -5.24
N LYS A 111 6.56 19.87 -4.19
CA LYS A 111 5.27 20.33 -3.66
C LYS A 111 5.35 21.44 -2.63
N LYS A 112 6.57 21.80 -2.20
CA LYS A 112 6.83 22.83 -1.18
C LYS A 112 6.27 22.46 0.20
N GLU A 113 6.27 21.17 0.51
CA GLU A 113 5.78 20.63 1.78
C GLU A 113 6.92 20.56 2.81
N ASP A 114 7.32 21.72 3.33
CA ASP A 114 8.52 21.83 4.18
C ASP A 114 8.43 20.98 5.46
N ALA A 115 7.25 20.83 6.06
CA ALA A 115 7.05 19.97 7.23
C ALA A 115 7.27 18.49 6.90
N VAL A 116 6.90 18.05 5.70
CA VAL A 116 7.18 16.69 5.22
C VAL A 116 8.68 16.51 4.95
N VAL A 117 9.33 17.53 4.36
CA VAL A 117 10.79 17.51 4.15
C VAL A 117 11.51 17.28 5.48
N ASP A 118 11.16 18.02 6.52
CA ASP A 118 11.79 17.88 7.83
C ASP A 118 11.56 16.47 8.43
N VAL A 119 10.34 15.93 8.32
CA VAL A 119 10.03 14.55 8.77
C VAL A 119 10.84 13.49 8.02
N LEU A 120 10.98 13.63 6.71
CA LEU A 120 11.72 12.68 5.88
C LEU A 120 13.22 12.72 6.19
N LEU A 121 13.79 13.91 6.39
CA LEU A 121 15.18 14.07 6.81
C LEU A 121 15.42 13.51 8.22
N ASP A 122 14.50 13.77 9.17
CA ASP A 122 14.54 13.17 10.52
C ASP A 122 14.52 11.63 10.46
N ALA A 123 13.84 11.07 9.46
CA ALA A 123 13.74 9.63 9.23
C ALA A 123 14.90 9.06 8.39
N GLY A 124 15.87 9.89 8.00
CA GLY A 124 17.10 9.48 7.31
C GLY A 124 17.01 9.37 5.78
N ALA A 125 16.05 10.04 5.15
CA ALA A 125 15.94 10.05 3.69
C ALA A 125 17.16 10.70 3.02
N ASP A 126 17.70 10.08 1.96
CA ASP A 126 18.85 10.60 1.22
C ASP A 126 18.43 11.69 0.20
N PRO A 127 18.86 12.95 0.37
CA PRO A 127 18.52 14.03 -0.55
C PRO A 127 19.13 13.88 -1.94
N ASN A 128 20.12 13.00 -2.11
CA ASN A 128 20.78 12.71 -3.39
C ASN A 128 20.21 11.49 -4.11
N LEU A 129 19.16 10.86 -3.58
CA LEU A 129 18.55 9.68 -4.19
C LEU A 129 17.51 10.05 -5.25
N GLY A 130 17.48 9.26 -6.32
CA GLY A 130 16.51 9.38 -7.41
C GLY A 130 16.91 10.38 -8.50
N HIS A 131 16.03 10.61 -9.47
CA HIS A 131 16.22 11.62 -10.51
C HIS A 131 14.88 12.24 -10.98
N PRO A 132 14.70 13.58 -10.89
CA PRO A 132 15.58 14.53 -10.22
C PRO A 132 15.71 14.22 -8.72
N THR A 133 16.90 14.48 -8.16
CA THR A 133 17.12 14.36 -6.72
C THR A 133 16.38 15.47 -5.96
N ALA A 134 16.27 15.36 -4.64
CA ALA A 134 15.73 16.44 -3.83
C ALA A 134 16.62 17.69 -3.92
N VAL A 135 17.95 17.51 -3.99
CA VAL A 135 18.93 18.58 -4.23
C VAL A 135 18.70 19.26 -5.59
N ASP A 136 18.54 18.49 -6.68
CA ASP A 136 18.29 19.04 -8.03
C ASP A 136 16.98 19.83 -8.05
N THR A 137 15.94 19.29 -7.42
CA THR A 137 14.62 19.91 -7.32
C THR A 137 14.72 21.23 -6.53
N ALA A 138 15.39 21.24 -5.38
CA ALA A 138 15.59 22.46 -4.59
C ALA A 138 16.37 23.54 -5.36
N ARG A 139 17.40 23.16 -6.13
CA ARG A 139 18.13 24.08 -7.01
C ARG A 139 17.23 24.65 -8.11
N MET A 140 16.41 23.81 -8.75
CA MET A 140 15.51 24.22 -9.83
C MET A 140 14.49 25.28 -9.37
N PHE A 141 14.03 25.20 -8.13
CA PHE A 141 13.09 26.14 -7.53
C PHE A 141 13.74 27.20 -6.63
N GLU A 142 15.06 27.33 -6.66
CA GLU A 142 15.83 28.33 -5.90
C GLU A 142 15.58 28.28 -4.37
N ARG A 143 15.38 27.07 -3.82
CA ARG A 143 15.16 26.79 -2.39
C ARG A 143 16.47 26.66 -1.63
N ALA A 144 17.19 27.78 -1.46
CA ALA A 144 18.48 27.81 -0.76
C ALA A 144 18.37 27.29 0.70
N ASP A 145 17.26 27.56 1.37
CA ASP A 145 16.98 27.09 2.72
C ASP A 145 16.97 25.56 2.83
N LEU A 146 16.48 24.86 1.80
CA LEU A 146 16.46 23.39 1.78
C LEU A 146 17.83 22.81 1.48
N LEU A 147 18.63 23.48 0.63
CA LEU A 147 20.00 23.06 0.37
C LEU A 147 20.85 23.07 1.65
N GLU A 148 20.72 24.11 2.46
CA GLU A 148 21.37 24.17 3.78
C GLU A 148 20.89 23.05 4.70
N ARG A 149 19.59 22.70 4.69
CA ARG A 149 19.07 21.57 5.48
C ARG A 149 19.67 20.23 5.04
N PHE A 150 19.76 19.99 3.73
CA PHE A 150 20.28 18.73 3.18
C PHE A 150 21.76 18.51 3.51
N GLU A 151 22.58 19.57 3.54
CA GLU A 151 23.98 19.49 3.95
C GLU A 151 24.16 19.18 5.45
N ASN A 152 23.15 19.51 6.26
CA ASN A 152 23.18 19.32 7.71
C ASN A 152 22.48 18.02 8.18
N ALA A 153 21.72 17.36 7.31
CA ALA A 153 21.15 16.05 7.57
C ALA A 153 22.27 14.99 7.64
N LYS A 154 22.27 14.17 8.70
CA LYS A 154 23.34 13.22 9.04
C LYS A 154 22.96 11.79 8.75
#